data_AF-A0A9Q1LUB8-F1
#
_entry.id   AF-A0A9Q1LUB8-F1
#
_cell.length_a   1.000
_cell.length_b   1.000
_cell.length_c   1.000
_cell.angle_alpha   90.00
_cell.angle_beta   90.00
_cell.angle_gamma   90.00
#
_symmetry.space_group_name_H-M   'P 1'
#
loop_
_entity.id
_entity.type
_entity.pdbx_description
1 polymer ?
#
loop_
_entity_poly.entity_id
_entity_poly.type
_entity_poly.pdbx_seq_one_letter_code
_entity_poly.pdbx_strand_id
1 'polypeptide(L)'
;MDSENQAEISFKSTWNTSESDELPLNSDIRFHYMAVSDERQRVMPMPEDRETGKVLGYKEAVLLTNPTNPDLKGEVDDKYFYANDNKEDRIHGWVGANPPVGFWMIITCDEFRTGGPYKQDLTSHVGPTVLSVSVGIN
;
A
#
# COMPACT_ATOMS: atom_id res chain seq x y z
N MET A 1 -24.52 4.11 -13.98
CA MET A 1 -23.29 3.93 -14.78
C MET A 1 -22.29 3.38 -13.80
N ASP A 2 -22.23 2.05 -13.72
CA ASP A 2 -21.31 1.35 -12.83
C ASP A 2 -19.90 1.59 -13.37
N SER A 3 -19.09 2.33 -12.60
CA SER A 3 -17.73 2.65 -12.98
C SER A 3 -16.91 1.36 -12.99
N GLU A 4 -16.23 1.08 -14.10
CA GLU A 4 -15.38 -0.10 -14.38
C GLU A 4 -14.25 -0.35 -13.34
N ASN A 5 -14.14 0.48 -12.30
CA ASN A 5 -13.09 0.43 -11.28
C ASN A 5 -13.56 -0.07 -9.90
N GLN A 6 -14.79 -0.59 -9.77
CA GLN A 6 -15.20 -1.25 -8.53
C GLN A 6 -14.74 -2.72 -8.54
N ALA A 7 -13.67 -3.00 -7.82
CA ALA A 7 -13.27 -4.38 -7.52
C ALA A 7 -14.17 -4.94 -6.41
N GLU A 8 -15.03 -5.91 -6.74
CA GLU A 8 -15.80 -6.67 -5.75
C GLU A 8 -14.92 -7.79 -5.17
N ILE A 9 -14.51 -7.67 -3.91
CA ILE A 9 -13.86 -8.76 -3.18
C ILE A 9 -14.95 -9.75 -2.76
N SER A 10 -15.12 -10.83 -3.53
CA SER A 10 -16.10 -11.87 -3.25
C SER A 10 -15.46 -13.07 -2.55
N PHE A 11 -15.92 -13.39 -1.34
CA PHE A 11 -15.58 -14.62 -0.62
C PHE A 11 -16.07 -15.91 -1.33
N LYS A 12 -16.75 -15.79 -2.46
CA LYS A 12 -17.24 -16.90 -3.29
C LYS A 12 -16.47 -17.06 -4.60
N SER A 13 -15.58 -16.12 -4.94
CA SER A 13 -14.74 -16.22 -6.13
C SER A 13 -13.47 -17.00 -5.80
N THR A 14 -13.24 -18.09 -6.49
CA THR A 14 -12.03 -18.90 -6.37
C THR A 14 -11.16 -18.63 -7.61
N TRP A 15 -10.00 -18.02 -7.41
CA TRP A 15 -9.06 -17.75 -8.51
C TRP A 15 -8.38 -19.05 -8.95
N ASN A 16 -8.40 -19.33 -10.25
CA ASN A 16 -7.69 -20.46 -10.84
C ASN A 16 -6.23 -20.07 -11.11
N THR A 17 -5.33 -20.46 -10.20
CA THR A 17 -3.88 -20.19 -10.31
C THR A 17 -3.21 -20.89 -11.48
N SER A 18 -3.93 -21.75 -12.21
CA SER A 18 -3.41 -22.45 -13.39
C SER A 18 -3.45 -21.60 -14.66
N GLU A 19 -4.22 -20.51 -14.67
CA GLU A 19 -4.44 -19.64 -15.84
C GLU A 19 -3.54 -18.41 -15.84
N SER A 20 -3.19 -17.89 -14.65
CA SER A 20 -2.18 -16.84 -14.47
C SER A 20 -1.59 -16.89 -13.06
N ASP A 21 -0.29 -16.64 -12.94
CA ASP A 21 0.37 -16.44 -11.63
C ASP A 21 0.04 -15.06 -11.02
N GLU A 22 -0.53 -14.14 -11.81
CA GLU A 22 -0.91 -12.82 -11.36
C GLU A 22 -2.36 -12.79 -10.86
N LEU A 23 -2.53 -12.25 -9.65
CA LEU A 23 -3.84 -11.94 -9.11
C LEU A 23 -4.41 -10.75 -9.90
N PRO A 24 -5.66 -10.80 -10.37
CA PRO A 24 -6.31 -9.65 -10.98
C PRO A 24 -6.66 -8.62 -9.90
N LEU A 25 -5.65 -7.85 -9.53
CA LEU A 25 -5.73 -6.80 -8.53
C LEU A 25 -6.11 -5.50 -9.24
N ASN A 26 -7.40 -5.17 -9.26
CA ASN A 26 -7.84 -3.85 -9.71
C ASN A 26 -7.56 -2.83 -8.61
N SER A 27 -6.70 -1.85 -8.89
CA SER A 27 -6.44 -0.73 -7.98
C SER A 27 -7.62 0.24 -7.97
N ASP A 28 -8.23 0.42 -6.81
CA ASP A 28 -9.31 1.38 -6.66
C ASP A 28 -8.74 2.80 -6.56
N ILE A 29 -8.83 3.54 -7.67
CA ILE A 29 -8.35 4.92 -7.80
C ILE A 29 -9.04 5.91 -6.86
N ARG A 30 -9.96 5.51 -5.98
CA ARG A 30 -10.56 6.46 -5.01
C ARG A 30 -9.64 6.71 -3.82
N PHE A 31 -8.74 5.78 -3.51
CA PHE A 31 -7.89 5.82 -2.32
C PHE A 31 -6.49 6.35 -2.67
N HIS A 32 -6.24 7.60 -2.31
CA HIS A 32 -4.98 8.30 -2.64
C HIS A 32 -4.21 8.77 -1.43
N TYR A 33 -4.83 8.77 -0.24
CA TYR A 33 -4.22 9.26 0.98
C TYR A 33 -3.93 8.10 1.92
N MET A 34 -2.67 7.89 2.24
CA MET A 34 -2.21 6.84 3.15
C MET A 34 -1.94 7.44 4.52
N ALA A 35 -2.27 6.69 5.57
CA ALA A 35 -1.92 7.00 6.95
C ALA A 35 -1.36 5.76 7.64
N VAL A 36 -0.10 5.83 8.07
CA VAL A 36 0.59 4.72 8.79
C VAL A 36 1.04 5.11 10.19
N SER A 37 1.08 6.40 10.51
CA SER A 37 1.17 6.93 11.87
C SER A 37 0.62 8.37 11.91
N ASP A 38 0.46 8.95 13.09
CA ASP A 38 0.02 10.34 13.24
C ASP A 38 0.94 11.34 12.51
N GLU A 39 2.24 11.03 12.47
CA GLU A 39 3.28 11.84 11.82
C GLU A 39 3.53 11.46 10.35
N ARG A 40 3.08 10.28 9.91
CA ARG A 40 3.33 9.75 8.57
C ARG A 40 2.02 9.48 7.87
N GLN A 41 1.53 10.54 7.25
CA GLN A 41 0.34 10.53 6.42
C GLN A 41 0.61 11.39 5.19
N ARG A 42 0.21 10.93 4.01
CA ARG A 42 0.47 11.66 2.77
C ARG A 42 -0.43 11.22 1.63
N VAL A 43 -0.51 12.07 0.63
CA VAL A 43 -0.92 11.65 -0.72
C VAL A 43 0.16 10.74 -1.27
N MET A 44 -0.26 9.58 -1.76
CA MET A 44 0.63 8.57 -2.31
C MET A 44 0.77 8.70 -3.82
N PRO A 45 1.98 8.48 -4.36
CA PRO A 45 2.15 8.35 -5.79
C PRO A 45 1.43 7.11 -6.31
N MET A 46 1.06 7.16 -7.58
CA MET A 46 0.47 6.03 -8.30
C MET A 46 1.58 5.12 -8.87
N PRO A 47 1.30 3.84 -9.17
CA PRO A 47 2.29 2.92 -9.75
C PRO A 47 2.96 3.49 -11.02
N GLU A 48 2.19 4.16 -11.87
CA GLU A 48 2.64 4.75 -13.13
C GLU A 48 3.64 5.92 -12.90
N ASP A 49 3.52 6.60 -11.76
CA ASP A 49 4.44 7.68 -11.36
C ASP A 49 5.83 7.11 -11.05
N ARG A 50 5.90 5.88 -10.52
CA ARG A 50 7.17 5.18 -10.29
C ARG A 50 7.77 4.64 -11.58
N GLU A 51 6.93 4.16 -12.51
CA GLU A 51 7.39 3.63 -13.80
C GLU A 51 8.03 4.71 -14.67
N THR A 52 7.46 5.92 -14.67
CA THR A 52 7.98 7.08 -15.38
C THR A 52 9.08 7.83 -14.60
N GLY A 53 9.26 7.49 -13.33
CA GLY A 53 10.24 8.05 -12.43
C GLY A 53 11.68 7.59 -12.71
N LYS A 54 12.63 8.22 -12.02
CA LYS A 54 14.05 7.87 -12.11
C LYS A 54 14.47 7.08 -10.87
N VAL A 55 14.80 5.80 -11.06
CA VAL A 55 15.42 4.98 -10.01
C VAL A 55 16.73 5.63 -9.55
N LEU A 56 16.92 5.72 -8.24
CA LEU A 56 18.13 6.28 -7.63
C LEU A 56 19.17 5.17 -7.36
N GLY A 57 19.91 5.25 -6.25
CA GLY A 57 20.93 4.25 -5.92
C GLY A 57 20.37 2.85 -5.61
N TYR A 58 19.10 2.77 -5.20
CA TYR A 58 18.42 1.52 -4.86
C TYR A 58 17.12 1.40 -5.67
N LYS A 59 16.73 0.18 -6.02
CA LYS A 59 15.50 -0.08 -6.81
C LYS A 59 14.22 0.31 -6.06
N GLU A 60 14.28 0.36 -4.73
CA GLU A 60 13.19 0.74 -3.86
C GLU A 60 12.95 2.26 -3.82
N ALA A 61 13.93 3.07 -4.21
CA ALA A 61 13.91 4.53 -4.15
C ALA A 61 13.83 5.15 -5.55
N VAL A 62 12.72 5.84 -5.83
CA VAL A 62 12.43 6.42 -7.15
C VAL A 62 12.16 7.91 -7.01
N LEU A 63 12.88 8.74 -7.77
CA LEU A 63 12.62 10.17 -7.90
C LEU A 63 11.46 10.39 -8.87
N LEU A 64 10.40 11.06 -8.40
CA LEU A 64 9.22 11.38 -9.20
C LEU A 64 9.50 12.58 -10.10
N THR A 65 9.68 12.34 -11.40
CA THR A 65 10.06 13.36 -12.39
C THR A 65 8.86 14.02 -13.06
N ASN A 66 7.82 13.22 -13.37
CA ASN A 66 6.58 13.65 -14.00
C ASN A 66 5.37 12.89 -13.42
N PRO A 67 5.09 13.01 -12.11
CA PRO A 67 3.98 12.32 -11.48
C PRO A 67 2.62 12.87 -11.94
N THR A 68 1.60 12.01 -11.87
CA THR A 68 0.19 12.29 -12.13
C THR A 68 -0.34 13.39 -11.21
N ASN A 69 0.14 13.43 -9.96
CA ASN A 69 -0.04 14.56 -9.06
C ASN A 69 1.19 15.50 -9.12
N PRO A 70 1.07 16.71 -9.68
CA PRO A 70 2.19 17.64 -9.82
C PRO A 70 2.86 18.05 -8.50
N ASP A 71 2.14 18.00 -7.38
CA ASP A 71 2.67 18.37 -6.07
C ASP A 71 3.75 17.40 -5.59
N LEU A 72 3.75 16.16 -6.11
CA LEU A 72 4.74 15.14 -5.77
C LEU A 72 6.04 15.26 -6.58
N LYS A 73 6.10 16.22 -7.52
CA LYS A 73 7.25 16.34 -8.43
C LYS A 73 8.52 16.72 -7.67
N GLY A 74 9.57 15.95 -7.89
CA GLY A 74 10.86 16.13 -7.22
C GLY A 74 10.97 15.41 -5.88
N GLU A 75 9.89 14.77 -5.40
CA GLU A 75 9.95 13.90 -4.24
C GLU A 75 10.59 12.54 -4.57
N VAL A 76 11.17 11.92 -3.55
CA VAL A 76 11.66 10.55 -3.62
C VAL A 76 10.66 9.63 -2.93
N ASP A 77 10.09 8.72 -3.71
CA ASP A 77 9.27 7.63 -3.21
C ASP A 77 10.18 6.46 -2.82
N ASP A 78 10.30 6.20 -1.51
CA ASP A 78 11.09 5.11 -0.94
C ASP A 78 10.18 4.11 -0.24
N LYS A 79 10.26 2.85 -0.66
CA LYS A 79 9.48 1.74 -0.10
C LYS A 79 9.58 1.66 1.43
N TYR A 80 10.75 1.91 2.01
CA TYR A 80 10.98 1.75 3.44
C TYR A 80 10.42 2.90 4.29
N PHE A 81 9.96 4.01 3.67
CA PHE A 81 9.21 5.03 4.40
C PHE A 81 7.85 4.52 4.91
N TYR A 82 7.34 3.45 4.29
CA TYR A 82 6.09 2.80 4.65
C TYR A 82 6.29 1.58 5.57
N ALA A 83 7.47 1.44 6.17
CA ALA A 83 7.72 0.44 7.19
C ALA A 83 7.47 1.01 8.59
N ASN A 84 7.01 0.16 9.50
CA ASN A 84 6.87 0.52 10.90
C ASN A 84 7.37 -0.60 11.82
N ASP A 85 7.85 -0.23 13.00
CA ASP A 85 8.18 -1.20 14.04
C ASP A 85 6.90 -1.92 14.46
N ASN A 86 6.95 -3.24 14.62
CA ASN A 86 5.78 -4.05 14.96
C ASN A 86 5.03 -3.56 16.21
N LYS A 87 5.75 -3.04 17.22
CA LYS A 87 5.12 -2.49 18.43
C LYS A 87 4.23 -1.27 18.17
N GLU A 88 4.56 -0.48 17.14
CA GLU A 88 3.87 0.76 16.75
C GLU A 88 2.83 0.51 15.67
N ASP A 89 2.91 -0.60 14.92
CA ASP A 89 2.00 -0.96 13.84
C ASP A 89 0.68 -1.54 14.35
N ARG A 90 -0.15 -0.66 14.93
CA ARG A 90 -1.48 -0.98 15.47
C ARG A 90 -2.62 -0.67 14.52
N ILE A 91 -2.51 0.43 13.78
CA ILE A 91 -3.52 0.88 12.84
C ILE A 91 -2.86 1.62 11.68
N HIS A 92 -3.22 1.23 10.46
CA HIS A 92 -2.82 1.90 9.25
C HIS A 92 -3.86 1.69 8.16
N GLY A 93 -3.88 2.56 7.16
CA GLY A 93 -4.92 2.49 6.16
C GLY A 93 -4.86 3.59 5.14
N TRP A 94 -5.95 3.66 4.38
CA TRP A 94 -6.11 4.57 3.27
C TRP A 94 -7.45 5.27 3.33
N VAL A 95 -7.45 6.50 2.85
CA VAL A 95 -8.61 7.38 2.79
C VAL A 95 -8.85 7.78 1.33
N GLY A 96 -10.10 7.65 0.92
CA GLY A 96 -10.63 8.19 -0.33
C GLY A 96 -11.52 9.38 -0.07
N ALA A 97 -11.52 10.33 -1.01
CA ALA A 97 -12.21 11.61 -0.84
C ALA A 97 -13.66 11.60 -1.35
N ASN A 98 -13.96 10.85 -2.42
CA ASN A 98 -15.26 10.89 -3.10
C ASN A 98 -15.72 9.49 -3.55
N PRO A 99 -16.65 8.85 -2.82
CA PRO A 99 -17.20 9.26 -1.52
C PRO A 99 -16.12 9.26 -0.41
N PRO A 100 -16.33 9.97 0.72
CA PRO A 100 -15.38 9.99 1.84
C PRO A 100 -15.43 8.65 2.59
N VAL A 101 -14.64 7.70 2.12
CA VAL A 101 -14.54 6.34 2.66
C VAL A 101 -13.09 6.00 2.92
N GLY A 102 -12.83 5.17 3.93
CA GLY A 102 -11.49 4.69 4.23
C GLY A 102 -11.52 3.21 4.57
N PHE A 103 -10.38 2.55 4.40
CA PHE A 103 -10.18 1.19 4.88
C PHE A 103 -8.93 1.14 5.75
N TRP A 104 -9.00 0.35 6.81
CA TRP A 104 -8.00 0.31 7.87
C TRP A 104 -7.67 -1.13 8.21
N MET A 105 -6.39 -1.39 8.44
CA MET A 105 -5.90 -2.57 9.12
C MET A 105 -5.78 -2.26 10.61
N ILE A 106 -6.32 -3.13 11.45
CA ILE A 106 -6.26 -2.99 12.90
C ILE A 106 -5.59 -4.23 13.45
N ILE A 107 -4.41 -4.06 14.03
CA ILE A 107 -3.60 -5.12 14.62
C ILE A 107 -3.63 -4.98 16.14
N THR A 108 -4.35 -5.90 16.77
CA THR A 108 -4.54 -5.91 18.23
C THR A 108 -3.51 -6.74 18.96
N CYS A 109 -2.79 -7.62 18.26
CA CYS A 109 -1.81 -8.55 18.83
C CYS A 109 -0.65 -8.76 17.86
N ASP A 110 0.55 -9.02 18.38
CA ASP A 110 1.76 -9.25 17.57
C ASP A 110 2.18 -10.74 17.57
N GLU A 111 1.39 -11.64 18.16
CA GLU A 111 1.74 -13.08 18.27
C GLU A 111 1.88 -13.79 16.91
N PHE A 112 1.23 -13.27 15.87
CA PHE A 112 1.34 -13.81 14.50
C PHE A 112 2.60 -13.32 13.76
N ARG A 113 3.36 -12.41 14.38
CA ARG A 113 4.59 -11.80 13.83
C ARG A 113 5.82 -12.43 14.47
N THR A 114 6.96 -12.30 13.80
CA THR A 114 8.26 -12.78 14.29
C THR A 114 9.28 -11.65 14.35
N GLY A 115 10.40 -11.87 15.04
CA GLY A 115 11.50 -10.90 15.15
C GLY A 115 11.30 -9.81 16.21
N GLY A 116 10.20 -9.87 16.95
CA GLY A 116 9.98 -9.04 18.14
C GLY A 116 9.53 -7.61 17.82
N PRO A 117 9.43 -6.76 18.88
CA PRO A 117 8.75 -5.48 18.81
C PRO A 117 9.44 -4.41 17.94
N TYR A 118 10.75 -4.53 17.73
CA TYR A 118 11.55 -3.58 16.94
C TYR A 118 11.82 -4.06 15.51
N LYS A 119 11.31 -5.24 15.14
CA LYS A 119 11.34 -5.63 13.73
C LYS A 119 10.44 -4.67 12.96
N GLN A 120 10.96 -4.18 11.85
CA GLN A 120 10.23 -3.36 10.90
C GLN A 120 9.57 -4.25 9.85
N ASP A 121 8.26 -4.07 9.68
CA ASP A 121 7.49 -4.71 8.63
C ASP A 121 6.79 -3.62 7.80
N LEU A 122 6.51 -3.92 6.52
CA LEU A 122 5.85 -2.98 5.61
C LEU A 122 4.36 -2.92 5.91
N THR A 123 3.81 -1.72 5.96
CA THR A 123 2.39 -1.47 6.24
C THR A 123 1.63 -1.09 4.97
N SER A 124 2.28 -0.44 4.02
CA SER A 124 1.71 0.00 2.75
C SER A 124 2.72 -0.04 1.61
N HIS A 125 2.24 0.15 0.39
CA HIS A 125 3.06 0.25 -0.82
C HIS A 125 2.48 1.32 -1.76
N VAL A 126 3.13 1.60 -2.90
CA VAL A 126 2.59 2.48 -3.96
C VAL A 126 1.20 2.02 -4.42
N GLY A 127 0.33 2.98 -4.75
CA GLY A 127 -1.10 2.71 -4.97
C GLY A 127 -1.81 2.23 -3.69
N PRO A 128 -3.13 2.01 -3.71
CA PRO A 128 -3.93 1.73 -2.52
C PRO A 128 -3.72 0.31 -1.96
N THR A 129 -2.49 0.01 -1.53
CA THR A 129 -2.07 -1.30 -1.03
C THR A 129 -1.85 -1.23 0.47
N VAL A 130 -2.55 -2.09 1.20
CA VAL A 130 -2.32 -2.34 2.63
C VAL A 130 -1.71 -3.71 2.81
N LEU A 131 -0.66 -3.77 3.62
CA LEU A 131 0.06 -4.98 3.94
C LEU A 131 -0.12 -5.33 5.41
N SER A 132 -0.23 -6.62 5.69
CA SER A 132 -0.11 -7.19 7.03
C SER A 132 0.75 -8.44 6.90
N VAL A 133 1.96 -8.40 7.48
CA VAL A 133 2.93 -9.48 7.37
C VAL A 133 2.69 -10.45 8.53
N SER A 134 2.35 -11.70 8.20
CA SER A 134 2.23 -12.81 9.14
C SER A 134 3.18 -13.94 8.76
N VAL A 135 3.58 -14.75 9.73
CA VAL A 135 4.35 -15.96 9.43
C VAL A 135 3.44 -17.18 9.36
N GLY A 136 3.68 -18.03 8.38
CA GLY A 136 3.12 -19.38 8.32
C GLY A 136 4.10 -20.39 8.93
N ILE A 137 3.57 -21.36 9.65
CA ILE A 137 4.28 -22.61 9.98
C ILE A 137 4.01 -23.59 8.83
N ASN A 138 5.07 -24.00 8.13
CA ASN A 138 5.03 -25.01 7.06
C ASN A 138 5.03 -26.43 7.64
#